data_AF-A0A978TIH9-F1
#
_entry.id   AF-A0A978TIH9-F1
#
_cell.length_a   1.000
_cell.length_b   1.000
_cell.length_c   1.000
_cell.angle_alpha   90.00
_cell.angle_beta   90.00
_cell.angle_gamma   90.00
#
_symmetry.space_group_name_H-M   'P 1'
#
loop_
_entity.id
_entity.type
_entity.pdbx_description
1 polymer ?
#
loop_
_entity_poly.entity_id
_entity_poly.type
_entity_poly.pdbx_seq_one_letter_code
_entity_poly.pdbx_strand_id
1 'polypeptide(L)'
;AGVEVEDVAKRLIDYGFHPPTMSWPVAGTLMVEPTESESKAELDRFCEAMIAIRAEIQAIETGQADRDNNLLKNAPHTAADLVSDWHRPYSREQAVFPTPTTRQAKFWPAVNRIDQAYGDRHLVCSCVGMDAYAEP
;
A
#
# COMPACT_ATOMS: atom_id res chain seq x y z
N ALA A 1 7.70 5.96 -14.41
CA ALA A 1 7.54 6.13 -12.96
C ALA A 1 8.53 5.32 -12.10
N GLY A 2 8.92 4.09 -12.46
CA GLY A 2 9.66 3.21 -11.54
C GLY A 2 8.75 2.60 -10.45
N VAL A 3 7.46 2.49 -10.75
CA VAL A 3 6.41 1.95 -9.88
C VAL A 3 6.16 0.50 -10.28
N GLU A 4 6.08 -0.37 -9.29
CA GLU A 4 5.80 -1.80 -9.46
C GLU A 4 4.35 -2.12 -9.08
N VAL A 5 3.90 -3.32 -9.45
CA VAL A 5 2.56 -3.81 -9.10
C VAL A 5 2.33 -3.85 -7.58
N GLU A 6 3.37 -4.17 -6.82
CA GLU A 6 3.31 -4.20 -5.36
C GLU A 6 3.08 -2.80 -4.77
N ASP A 7 3.64 -1.75 -5.37
CA ASP A 7 3.43 -0.38 -4.90
C ASP A 7 1.96 0.02 -4.99
N VAL A 8 1.32 -0.29 -6.13
CA VAL A 8 -0.12 -0.03 -6.33
C VAL A 8 -0.95 -0.84 -5.35
N ALA A 9 -0.61 -2.11 -5.15
CA ALA A 9 -1.29 -2.97 -4.19
C ALA A 9 -1.18 -2.44 -2.76
N LYS A 10 0.02 -2.12 -2.28
CA LYS A 10 0.18 -1.57 -0.93
C LYS A 10 -0.52 -0.22 -0.79
N ARG A 11 -0.52 0.61 -1.84
CA ARG A 11 -1.20 1.90 -1.82
C ARG A 11 -2.72 1.77 -1.74
N LEU A 12 -3.33 0.77 -2.37
CA LEU A 12 -4.78 0.48 -2.23
C LEU A 12 -5.21 0.27 -0.78
N ILE A 13 -4.33 -0.26 0.07
CA ILE A 13 -4.60 -0.43 1.52
C ILE A 13 -4.86 0.92 2.20
N ASP A 14 -4.13 1.96 1.80
CA ASP A 14 -4.33 3.32 2.34
C ASP A 14 -5.70 3.90 1.95
N TYR A 15 -6.20 3.49 0.78
CA TYR A 15 -7.55 3.79 0.29
C TYR A 15 -8.64 2.90 0.91
N GLY A 16 -8.28 1.94 1.76
CA GLY A 16 -9.21 1.05 2.45
C GLY A 16 -9.60 -0.20 1.65
N PHE A 17 -8.83 -0.57 0.63
CA PHE A 17 -9.08 -1.76 -0.19
C PHE A 17 -8.04 -2.85 0.05
N HIS A 18 -8.50 -4.11 0.06
CA HIS A 18 -7.60 -5.23 -0.15
C HIS A 18 -7.12 -5.22 -1.61
N PRO A 19 -5.83 -5.50 -1.89
CA PRO A 19 -5.36 -5.56 -3.26
C PRO A 19 -6.04 -6.70 -4.06
N PRO A 20 -6.34 -6.50 -5.35
CA PRO A 20 -6.77 -7.58 -6.22
C PRO A 20 -5.65 -8.59 -6.47
N THR A 21 -5.94 -9.66 -7.22
CA THR A 21 -4.94 -10.68 -7.58
C THR A 21 -3.75 -10.04 -8.27
N MET A 22 -2.55 -10.29 -7.76
CA MET A 22 -1.30 -9.69 -8.23
C MET A 22 -0.47 -10.66 -9.08
N SER A 23 0.15 -10.15 -10.13
CA SER A 23 1.14 -10.84 -10.97
C SER A 23 0.69 -12.17 -11.57
N TRP A 24 -0.62 -12.40 -11.67
CA TRP A 24 -1.22 -13.57 -12.30
C TRP A 24 -2.51 -13.18 -13.03
N PRO A 25 -2.78 -13.72 -14.23
CA PRO A 25 -1.97 -14.69 -14.99
C PRO A 25 -0.75 -14.06 -15.68
N VAL A 26 -0.60 -12.74 -15.62
CA VAL A 26 0.51 -12.00 -16.23
C VAL A 26 1.33 -11.31 -15.14
N ALA A 27 2.64 -11.54 -15.13
CA ALA A 27 3.56 -10.91 -14.18
C ALA A 27 3.49 -9.38 -14.29
N GLY A 28 3.46 -8.70 -13.15
CA GLY A 28 3.40 -7.23 -13.10
C GLY A 28 2.02 -6.64 -13.36
N THR A 29 0.96 -7.44 -13.42
CA THR A 29 -0.43 -6.96 -13.60
C THR A 29 -1.29 -7.18 -12.36
N LEU A 30 -2.43 -6.47 -12.31
CA LEU A 30 -3.52 -6.72 -11.36
C LEU A 30 -4.72 -7.30 -12.12
N MET A 31 -5.33 -8.36 -11.58
CA MET A 31 -6.56 -8.96 -12.10
C MET A 31 -7.70 -8.72 -11.11
N VAL A 32 -8.73 -8.00 -11.54
CA VAL A 32 -9.84 -7.51 -10.69
C VAL A 32 -11.13 -8.26 -11.02
N GLU A 33 -11.77 -8.79 -9.99
CA GLU A 33 -13.09 -9.43 -10.06
C GLU A 33 -13.99 -8.85 -8.95
N PRO A 34 -15.00 -8.02 -9.28
CA PRO A 34 -15.83 -7.38 -8.27
C PRO A 34 -16.93 -8.28 -7.67
N THR A 35 -17.32 -9.35 -8.37
CA THR A 35 -18.55 -10.12 -8.10
C THR A 35 -19.84 -9.32 -8.26
N GLU A 36 -20.97 -10.02 -8.31
CA GLU A 36 -22.31 -9.44 -8.40
C GLU A 36 -22.85 -8.87 -7.08
N SER A 37 -22.19 -9.17 -5.96
CA SER A 37 -22.64 -8.78 -4.62
C SER A 37 -22.27 -7.32 -4.29
N GLU A 38 -21.32 -6.74 -5.01
CA GLU A 38 -20.83 -5.40 -4.73
C GLU A 38 -21.71 -4.32 -5.37
N SER A 39 -22.06 -3.31 -4.57
CA SER A 39 -22.88 -2.20 -5.05
C SER A 39 -22.12 -1.33 -6.03
N LYS A 40 -22.82 -0.63 -6.94
CA LYS A 40 -22.18 0.34 -7.84
C LYS A 40 -21.33 1.38 -7.08
N ALA A 41 -21.81 1.83 -5.92
CA ALA A 41 -21.07 2.77 -5.09
C ALA A 41 -19.71 2.21 -4.66
N GLU A 42 -19.62 0.91 -4.34
CA GLU A 42 -18.36 0.25 -4.01
C GLU A 42 -17.42 0.17 -5.21
N LEU A 43 -17.96 -0.18 -6.37
CA LEU A 43 -17.20 -0.23 -7.63
C LEU A 43 -16.64 1.14 -7.99
N ASP A 44 -17.45 2.19 -7.84
CA ASP A 44 -17.05 3.57 -8.08
C ASP A 44 -15.92 3.97 -7.12
N ARG A 45 -16.02 3.65 -5.82
CA ARG A 45 -14.95 3.92 -4.84
C ARG A 45 -13.63 3.24 -5.22
N PHE A 46 -13.68 1.99 -5.68
CA PHE A 46 -12.47 1.28 -6.13
C PHE A 46 -11.88 1.91 -7.39
N CYS A 47 -12.73 2.23 -8.38
CA CYS A 47 -12.29 2.90 -9.61
C CYS A 47 -11.68 4.28 -9.34
N GLU A 48 -12.29 5.07 -8.46
CA GLU A 48 -11.78 6.37 -8.02
C GLU A 48 -10.42 6.25 -7.31
N ALA A 49 -10.25 5.24 -6.45
CA ALA A 49 -8.97 4.95 -5.83
C ALA A 49 -7.90 4.63 -6.88
N MET A 50 -8.21 3.79 -7.87
CA MET A 50 -7.29 3.47 -8.98
C MET A 50 -6.96 4.68 -9.85
N ILE A 51 -7.93 5.56 -10.12
CA ILE A 51 -7.71 6.81 -10.87
C ILE A 51 -6.82 7.76 -10.07
N ALA A 52 -7.04 7.88 -8.76
CA ALA A 52 -6.20 8.70 -7.89
C ALA A 52 -4.76 8.16 -7.83
N ILE A 53 -4.58 6.85 -7.70
CA ILE A 53 -3.27 6.20 -7.78
C ILE A 53 -2.61 6.46 -9.14
N ARG A 54 -3.37 6.43 -10.25
CA ARG A 54 -2.82 6.80 -11.57
C ARG A 54 -2.30 8.24 -11.59
N ALA A 55 -2.96 9.17 -10.93
CA ALA A 55 -2.49 10.54 -10.79
C ALA A 55 -1.23 10.64 -9.91
N GLU A 56 -1.13 9.86 -8.83
CA GLU A 56 0.10 9.74 -8.02
C GLU A 56 1.28 9.22 -8.87
N ILE A 57 1.04 8.21 -9.72
CA ILE A 57 2.04 7.71 -10.68
C ILE A 57 2.44 8.82 -11.66
N GLN A 58 1.47 9.60 -12.16
CA GLN A 58 1.74 10.70 -13.09
C GLN A 58 2.59 11.81 -12.46
N ALA A 59 2.37 12.09 -11.17
CA ALA A 59 3.19 13.05 -10.42
C ALA A 59 4.66 12.60 -10.39
N ILE A 60 4.93 11.30 -10.27
CA ILE A 60 6.30 10.76 -10.35
C ILE A 60 6.84 10.87 -11.79
N GLU A 61 6.04 10.53 -12.80
CA GLU A 61 6.44 10.61 -14.21
C GLU A 61 6.82 12.03 -14.65
N THR A 62 6.15 13.03 -14.09
CA THR A 62 6.33 14.45 -14.40
C THR A 62 7.32 15.15 -13.47
N GLY A 63 7.91 14.44 -12.51
CA GLY A 63 8.87 15.00 -11.55
C GLY A 63 8.25 15.90 -10.46
N GLN A 64 6.93 15.88 -10.31
CA GLN A 64 6.22 16.59 -9.23
C GLN A 64 6.32 15.86 -7.88
N ALA A 65 6.54 14.54 -7.92
CA ALA A 65 6.82 13.71 -6.76
C ALA A 65 8.20 13.05 -6.91
N ASP A 66 8.89 12.89 -5.78
CA ASP A 66 10.15 12.16 -5.73
C ASP A 66 9.97 10.71 -6.21
N ARG A 67 10.97 10.15 -6.89
CA ARG A 67 10.87 8.81 -7.48
C ARG A 67 10.89 7.69 -6.45
N ASP A 68 11.62 7.87 -5.36
CA ASP A 68 11.92 6.83 -4.37
C ASP A 68 11.26 7.12 -3.01
N ASN A 69 10.94 8.38 -2.71
CA ASN A 69 10.26 8.82 -1.48
C ASN A 69 8.90 9.47 -1.78
N ASN A 70 7.91 8.63 -2.08
CA ASN A 70 6.54 9.06 -2.43
C ASN A 70 5.48 8.16 -1.78
N LEU A 71 4.22 8.52 -1.99
CA LEU A 71 3.05 7.82 -1.45
C LEU A 71 3.03 6.33 -1.82
N LEU A 72 3.42 5.98 -3.05
CA LEU A 72 3.40 4.60 -3.56
C LEU A 72 4.52 3.75 -2.95
N LYS A 73 5.74 4.28 -2.88
CA LYS A 73 6.92 3.57 -2.35
C LYS A 73 6.86 3.33 -0.84
N ASN A 74 6.27 4.27 -0.11
CA ASN A 74 6.18 4.20 1.34
C ASN A 74 4.86 3.59 1.86
N ALA A 75 3.95 3.18 0.98
CA ALA A 75 2.73 2.49 1.37
C ALA A 75 3.03 1.04 1.84
N PRO A 76 2.22 0.50 2.78
CA PRO A 76 1.06 1.12 3.42
C PRO A 76 1.46 2.01 4.62
N HIS A 77 0.59 2.95 5.00
CA HIS A 77 0.83 3.92 6.08
C HIS A 77 0.04 3.56 7.35
N THR A 78 0.76 3.26 8.43
CA THR A 78 0.21 2.82 9.71
C THR A 78 -0.22 3.98 10.61
N ALA A 79 -0.96 3.66 11.68
CA ALA A 79 -1.27 4.63 12.73
C ALA A 79 -0.01 5.11 13.47
N ALA A 80 1.03 4.28 13.53
CA ALA A 80 2.32 4.66 14.11
C ALA A 80 3.03 5.73 13.27
N ASP A 81 2.97 5.61 11.93
CA ASP A 81 3.55 6.63 11.04
C ASP A 81 2.92 8.02 11.27
N LEU A 82 1.61 8.07 11.56
CA LEU A 82 0.86 9.31 11.80
C LEU A 82 1.43 10.11 12.99
N VAL A 83 1.81 9.43 14.06
CA VAL A 83 2.31 10.05 15.30
C VAL A 83 3.83 10.20 15.34
N SER A 84 4.54 9.54 14.44
CA SER A 84 5.99 9.62 14.31
C SER A 84 6.47 10.92 13.65
N ASP A 85 7.78 11.18 13.73
CA ASP A 85 8.43 12.25 12.97
C ASP A 85 8.23 12.04 11.46
N TRP A 86 7.97 13.13 10.75
CA TRP A 86 7.55 13.06 9.34
C TRP A 86 8.53 13.76 8.42
N HIS A 87 9.34 12.95 7.76
CA HIS A 87 10.39 13.37 6.82
C HIS A 87 10.07 12.93 5.38
N ARG A 88 8.78 12.99 5.00
CA ARG A 88 8.30 12.60 3.67
C ARG A 88 7.81 13.83 2.90
N PRO A 89 8.04 13.94 1.57
CA PRO A 89 7.74 15.15 0.78
C PRO A 89 6.26 15.28 0.39
N TYR A 90 5.36 14.75 1.22
CA TYR A 90 3.91 14.77 1.05
C TYR A 90 3.26 14.79 2.42
N SER A 91 1.98 15.16 2.53
CA SER A 91 1.34 15.33 3.83
C SER A 91 0.90 14.00 4.45
N ARG A 92 0.78 13.97 5.78
CA ARG A 92 0.16 12.85 6.51
C ARG A 92 -1.26 12.60 6.02
N GLU A 93 -2.02 13.65 5.75
CA GLU A 93 -3.39 13.56 5.26
C GLU A 93 -3.48 12.86 3.89
N GLN A 94 -2.58 13.18 2.95
CA GLN A 94 -2.48 12.47 1.66
C GLN A 94 -2.13 10.99 1.86
N ALA A 95 -1.31 10.68 2.87
CA ALA A 95 -0.89 9.33 3.18
C ALA A 95 -2.02 8.49 3.76
N VAL A 96 -2.65 8.96 4.84
CA VAL A 96 -3.59 8.18 5.65
C VAL A 96 -5.06 8.39 5.29
N PHE A 97 -5.42 9.52 4.68
CA PHE A 97 -6.80 9.87 4.34
C PHE A 97 -6.93 10.39 2.88
N PRO A 98 -6.54 9.57 1.88
CA PRO A 98 -6.51 10.01 0.49
C PRO A 98 -7.90 10.34 -0.09
N THR A 99 -8.98 9.88 0.55
CA THR A 99 -10.36 10.17 0.13
C THR A 99 -11.25 10.61 1.30
N PRO A 100 -12.36 11.33 1.05
CA PRO A 100 -13.33 11.65 2.10
C PRO A 100 -13.89 10.41 2.80
N THR A 101 -14.10 9.30 2.08
CA THR A 101 -14.62 8.04 2.65
C THR A 101 -13.66 7.46 3.68
N THR A 102 -12.34 7.50 3.43
CA THR A 102 -11.35 7.01 4.40
C THR A 102 -11.33 7.82 5.71
N ARG A 103 -11.85 9.06 5.73
CA ARG A 103 -12.02 9.84 6.97
C ARG A 103 -13.24 9.42 7.78
N GLN A 104 -14.29 8.97 7.10
CA GLN A 104 -15.52 8.53 7.76
C GLN A 104 -15.33 7.14 8.37
N ALA A 105 -14.66 6.24 7.66
CA ALA A 105 -14.36 4.89 8.11
C ALA A 105 -12.93 4.52 7.70
N LYS A 106 -12.00 4.57 8.67
CA LYS A 106 -10.59 4.21 8.45
C LYS A 106 -10.31 2.79 8.90
N PHE A 107 -9.87 1.96 7.97
CA PHE A 107 -9.15 0.72 8.27
C PHE A 107 -7.65 1.02 8.36
N TRP A 108 -6.99 0.58 9.43
CA TRP A 108 -5.57 0.79 9.63
C TRP A 108 -4.76 -0.45 9.24
N PRO A 109 -3.75 -0.33 8.37
CA PRO A 109 -2.75 -1.37 8.26
C PRO A 109 -2.01 -1.48 9.61
N ALA A 110 -1.86 -2.71 10.11
CA ALA A 110 -1.25 -2.96 11.41
C ALA A 110 0.29 -2.83 11.39
N VAL A 111 0.90 -3.05 10.22
CA VAL A 111 2.34 -2.97 9.99
C VAL A 111 2.64 -2.29 8.65
N ASN A 112 3.87 -1.78 8.51
CA ASN A 112 4.38 -1.25 7.24
C ASN A 112 4.67 -2.38 6.24
N ARG A 113 5.24 -2.02 5.09
CA ARG A 113 5.58 -2.97 4.03
C ARG A 113 6.50 -4.09 4.57
N ILE A 114 6.10 -5.33 4.30
CA ILE A 114 6.81 -6.53 4.73
C ILE A 114 8.08 -6.71 3.89
N ASP A 115 9.20 -7.05 4.54
CA ASP A 115 10.42 -7.49 3.87
C ASP A 115 10.35 -9.00 3.59
N GLN A 116 9.97 -9.33 2.36
CA GLN A 116 9.80 -10.73 1.92
C GLN A 116 11.14 -11.47 1.92
N ALA A 117 12.20 -10.85 1.38
CA ALA A 117 13.48 -11.49 1.18
C ALA A 117 14.19 -11.76 2.52
N TYR A 118 13.98 -10.90 3.53
CA TYR A 118 14.52 -11.12 4.86
C TYR A 118 13.93 -12.39 5.50
N GLY A 119 12.61 -12.58 5.42
CA GLY A 119 11.94 -13.75 5.99
C GLY A 119 12.44 -15.07 5.39
N ASP A 120 12.62 -15.11 4.07
CA ASP A 120 13.15 -16.30 3.37
C ASP A 120 14.61 -16.61 3.76
N ARG A 121 15.40 -15.58 4.10
CA ARG A 121 16.81 -15.73 4.54
C ARG A 121 16.94 -16.10 6.02
N HIS A 122 15.95 -15.78 6.85
CA HIS A 122 15.94 -16.01 8.30
C HIS A 122 14.68 -16.77 8.70
N LEU A 123 14.58 -18.01 8.24
CA LEU A 123 13.37 -18.81 8.36
C LEU A 123 13.03 -19.13 9.82
N VAL A 124 12.02 -18.45 10.36
CA VAL A 124 11.44 -18.70 11.68
C VAL A 124 9.97 -19.04 11.52
N CYS A 125 9.62 -20.34 11.67
CA CYS A 125 8.26 -20.84 11.48
C CYS A 125 7.59 -21.31 12.78
N SER A 126 8.05 -20.84 13.93
CA SER A 126 7.47 -21.15 15.24
C SER A 126 7.47 -19.92 16.15
N CYS A 127 6.73 -20.00 17.26
CA CYS A 127 6.55 -18.85 18.15
C CYS A 127 7.77 -18.53 19.03
N VAL A 128 8.81 -19.39 19.04
CA VAL A 128 10.10 -18.97 19.60
C VAL A 128 10.64 -17.90 18.65
N GLY A 129 10.45 -16.64 19.04
CA GLY A 129 10.78 -15.48 18.22
C GLY A 129 12.27 -15.38 17.89
N MET A 130 12.67 -14.26 17.28
CA MET A 130 14.05 -14.01 16.84
C MET A 130 15.11 -14.23 17.94
N ASP A 131 14.77 -14.00 19.20
CA ASP A 131 15.68 -14.20 20.35
C ASP A 131 16.23 -15.63 20.46
N ALA A 132 15.48 -16.63 20.02
CA ALA A 132 15.91 -18.03 20.03
C ALA A 132 16.96 -18.35 18.94
N TYR A 133 17.17 -17.43 18.00
CA TYR A 133 18.07 -17.57 16.85
C TYR A 133 19.19 -16.51 16.84
N ALA A 134 19.27 -15.68 17.88
CA ALA A 134 20.45 -14.85 18.10
C ALA A 134 21.62 -15.78 18.46
N GLU A 135 22.66 -15.83 17.61
CA GLU A 135 23.90 -16.53 17.97
C GLU A 135 24.56 -15.83 19.18
N PRO A 136 25.26 -16.59 20.05
CA PRO A 136 25.94 -16.06 21.23
C PRO A 136 27.07 -15.08 20.91
#